data_AF-A0A2D4WSS9-F1
#
_entry.id   AF-A0A2D4WSS9-F1
#
_cell.length_a   1.000
_cell.length_b   1.000
_cell.length_c   1.000
_cell.angle_alpha   90.00
_cell.angle_beta   90.00
_cell.angle_gamma   90.00
#
_symmetry.space_group_name_H-M   'P 1'
#
loop_
_entity.id
_entity.type
_entity.pdbx_description
1 polymer ?
#
loop_
_entity_poly.entity_id
_entity_poly.type
_entity_poly.pdbx_seq_one_letter_code
_entity_poly.pdbx_strand_id
1 'polypeptide(L)'
;MTRPFISVFLAGVTLALTMAAGSSQDYRRLRGAILIDGSSTVYPITEAVAEEFSSEAPRVKTTVGISGTGGGFKRFAAGETDVSNASRAIKAKEVDACTKSGVELIEIPVAYDGLTIVLNKANDWVDHLTVDELKKIYLASSSAKTWSDVRAGWPDKTIKVYSPGTDSGTFDYFKEVVAGKTDSIRSDMQVSEDDNVLVRGVAGDE
;
A
#
# COMPACT_ATOMS: atom_id res chain seq x y z
N MET A 1 -28.20 -55.82 37.23
CA MET A 1 -27.38 -56.34 36.13
C MET A 1 -26.35 -55.29 35.77
N THR A 2 -25.10 -55.56 36.14
CA THR A 2 -23.96 -54.64 36.19
C THR A 2 -23.26 -54.57 34.82
N ARG A 3 -22.92 -53.36 34.37
CA ARG A 3 -22.12 -53.12 33.16
C ARG A 3 -20.62 -53.12 33.51
N PRO A 4 -19.74 -53.79 32.75
CA PRO A 4 -18.31 -53.77 33.02
C PRO A 4 -17.65 -52.50 32.45
N PHE A 5 -16.70 -51.98 33.21
CA PHE A 5 -15.75 -50.94 32.82
C PHE A 5 -14.71 -51.51 31.83
N ILE A 6 -14.40 -50.78 30.76
CA ILE A 6 -13.24 -51.02 29.90
C ILE A 6 -12.23 -49.91 30.17
N SER A 7 -11.08 -50.28 30.73
CA SER A 7 -9.90 -49.43 30.83
C SER A 7 -9.24 -49.30 29.46
N VAL A 8 -9.01 -48.07 29.01
CA VAL A 8 -8.19 -47.80 27.81
C VAL A 8 -6.76 -47.55 28.28
N PHE A 9 -5.85 -48.42 27.83
CA PHE A 9 -4.41 -48.27 28.00
C PHE A 9 -3.90 -47.12 27.13
N LEU A 10 -3.21 -46.17 27.73
CA LEU A 10 -2.53 -45.06 27.06
C LEU A 10 -1.26 -45.61 26.37
N ALA A 11 -1.31 -45.83 25.05
CA ALA A 11 -0.13 -46.11 24.25
C ALA A 11 0.52 -44.78 23.85
N GLY A 12 1.68 -44.47 24.42
CA GLY A 12 2.46 -43.28 24.11
C GLY A 12 2.93 -43.31 22.65
N VAL A 13 2.36 -42.43 21.83
CA VAL A 13 2.88 -42.12 20.49
C VAL A 13 4.08 -41.20 20.68
N THR A 14 5.28 -41.75 20.49
CA THR A 14 6.51 -40.97 20.35
C THR A 14 6.49 -40.31 18.98
N LEU A 15 6.19 -39.01 18.95
CA LEU A 15 6.30 -38.17 17.76
C LEU A 15 7.79 -38.00 17.42
N ALA A 16 8.28 -38.83 16.49
CA ALA A 16 9.60 -38.63 15.90
C ALA A 16 9.55 -37.36 15.03
N LEU A 17 10.08 -36.26 15.57
CA LEU A 17 10.30 -35.00 14.87
C LEU A 17 11.36 -35.25 13.78
N THR A 18 10.93 -35.63 12.58
CA THR A 18 11.80 -35.61 11.40
C THR A 18 11.96 -34.15 11.00
N MET A 19 13.06 -33.54 11.43
CA MET A 19 13.54 -32.28 10.85
C MET A 19 13.80 -32.55 9.37
N ALA A 20 12.87 -32.15 8.50
CA ALA A 20 13.12 -32.03 7.08
C ALA A 20 14.24 -30.99 6.93
N ALA A 21 15.48 -31.46 6.77
CA ALA A 21 16.58 -30.64 6.31
C ALA A 21 16.12 -29.98 5.02
N GLY A 22 16.03 -28.65 5.03
CA GLY A 22 15.56 -27.85 3.91
C GLY A 22 16.34 -28.23 2.66
N SER A 23 15.64 -28.80 1.68
CA SER A 23 16.17 -28.93 0.34
C SER A 23 16.47 -27.52 -0.15
N SER A 24 17.74 -27.22 -0.42
CA SER A 24 18.12 -26.00 -1.14
C SER A 24 17.37 -26.04 -2.47
N GLN A 25 16.32 -25.23 -2.62
CA GLN A 25 15.60 -25.15 -3.88
C GLN A 25 16.53 -24.56 -4.94
N ASP A 26 16.77 -25.32 -6.01
CA ASP A 26 17.56 -24.85 -7.16
C ASP A 26 16.69 -23.95 -8.04
N TYR A 27 16.61 -22.67 -7.64
CA TYR A 27 15.79 -21.65 -8.32
C TYR A 27 16.19 -21.42 -9.79
N ARG A 28 17.42 -21.78 -10.19
CA ARG A 28 17.93 -21.62 -11.56
C ARG A 28 17.16 -22.44 -12.59
N ARG A 29 16.44 -23.48 -12.16
CA ARG A 29 15.61 -24.31 -13.05
C ARG A 29 14.28 -23.65 -13.38
N LEU A 30 13.81 -22.71 -12.56
CA LEU A 30 12.54 -22.01 -12.78
C LEU A 30 12.54 -21.27 -14.13
N ARG A 31 11.35 -21.09 -14.68
CA ARG A 31 11.08 -20.34 -15.91
C ARG A 31 9.68 -19.75 -15.82
N GLY A 32 9.42 -18.73 -16.64
CA GLY A 32 8.10 -18.13 -16.77
C GLY A 32 8.17 -16.62 -16.61
N ALA A 33 7.01 -16.02 -16.37
CA ALA A 33 6.88 -14.63 -16.01
C ALA A 33 6.19 -14.50 -14.65
N ILE A 34 6.56 -13.48 -13.90
CA ILE A 34 5.85 -13.02 -12.71
C ILE A 34 5.47 -11.57 -12.98
N LEU A 35 4.17 -11.30 -13.01
CA LEU A 35 3.61 -9.97 -13.23
C LEU A 35 3.15 -9.40 -11.89
N ILE A 36 3.69 -8.25 -11.54
CA ILE A 36 3.42 -7.57 -10.27
C ILE A 36 2.93 -6.16 -10.58
N ASP A 37 1.92 -5.69 -9.86
CA ASP A 37 1.42 -4.32 -10.02
C ASP A 37 0.76 -3.83 -8.74
N GLY A 38 0.71 -2.51 -8.56
CA GLY A 38 -0.06 -1.89 -7.48
C GLY A 38 0.55 -0.60 -6.94
N SER A 39 0.78 -0.58 -5.63
CA SER A 39 1.17 0.61 -4.86
C SER A 39 2.51 1.22 -5.30
N SER A 40 2.52 2.54 -5.55
CA SER A 40 3.73 3.34 -5.75
C SER A 40 4.64 3.36 -4.52
N THR A 41 4.07 3.30 -3.31
CA THR A 41 4.82 3.31 -2.04
C THR A 41 5.60 2.01 -1.85
N VAL A 42 5.04 0.87 -2.28
CA VAL A 42 5.66 -0.47 -2.14
C VAL A 42 6.46 -0.85 -3.39
N TYR A 43 6.26 -0.15 -4.51
CA TYR A 43 7.00 -0.34 -5.75
C TYR A 43 8.52 -0.42 -5.57
N PRO A 44 9.23 0.54 -4.92
CA PRO A 44 10.68 0.48 -4.81
C PRO A 44 11.18 -0.74 -4.01
N ILE A 45 10.41 -1.18 -3.01
CA ILE A 45 10.72 -2.40 -2.24
C ILE A 45 10.55 -3.63 -3.13
N THR A 46 9.47 -3.64 -3.91
CA THR A 46 9.13 -4.76 -4.80
C THR A 46 10.14 -4.89 -5.95
N GLU A 47 10.57 -3.78 -6.54
CA GLU A 47 11.63 -3.75 -7.56
C GLU A 47 12.95 -4.27 -7.01
N ALA A 48 13.35 -3.85 -5.80
CA ALA A 48 14.57 -4.36 -5.17
C ALA A 48 14.51 -5.88 -4.93
N VAL A 49 13.36 -6.40 -4.50
CA VAL A 49 13.14 -7.86 -4.35
C VAL A 49 13.15 -8.56 -5.71
N ALA A 50 12.56 -7.97 -6.74
CA ALA A 50 12.55 -8.52 -8.10
C ALA A 50 13.97 -8.59 -8.70
N GLU A 51 14.80 -7.57 -8.45
CA GLU A 51 16.21 -7.54 -8.85
C GLU A 51 17.01 -8.65 -8.17
N GLU A 52 16.88 -8.79 -6.84
CA GLU A 52 17.55 -9.86 -6.08
C GLU A 52 17.08 -11.25 -6.56
N PHE A 53 15.77 -11.45 -6.73
CA PHE A 53 15.20 -12.71 -7.20
C PHE A 53 15.68 -13.07 -8.62
N SER A 54 15.94 -12.07 -9.47
CA SER A 54 16.46 -12.31 -10.82
C SER A 54 17.88 -12.89 -10.80
N SER A 55 18.67 -12.61 -9.76
CA SER A 55 20.00 -13.22 -9.57
C SER A 55 19.90 -14.71 -9.18
N GLU A 56 18.91 -15.07 -8.38
CA GLU A 56 18.64 -16.45 -7.94
C GLU A 56 17.92 -17.30 -9.02
N ALA A 57 17.00 -16.68 -9.76
CA ALA A 57 16.15 -17.31 -10.77
C ALA A 57 16.25 -16.61 -12.15
N PRO A 58 17.43 -16.62 -12.81
CA PRO A 58 17.73 -15.79 -14.00
C PRO A 58 16.92 -16.11 -15.27
N ARG A 59 16.09 -17.15 -15.21
CA ARG A 59 15.24 -17.62 -16.31
C ARG A 59 13.76 -17.26 -16.11
N VAL A 60 13.41 -16.65 -14.97
CA VAL A 60 12.09 -16.07 -14.69
C VAL A 60 12.15 -14.59 -15.05
N LYS A 61 11.12 -14.07 -15.71
CA LYS A 61 10.98 -12.65 -16.02
C LYS A 61 10.03 -12.01 -15.02
N THR A 62 10.54 -11.13 -14.16
CA THR A 62 9.71 -10.37 -13.23
C THR A 62 9.48 -8.97 -13.77
N THR A 63 8.22 -8.53 -13.83
CA THR A 63 7.85 -7.17 -14.24
C THR A 63 7.03 -6.53 -13.12
N VAL A 64 7.44 -5.36 -12.65
CA VAL A 64 6.71 -4.59 -11.63
C VAL A 64 6.13 -3.32 -12.26
N GLY A 65 4.83 -3.13 -12.12
CA GLY A 65 4.10 -1.94 -12.56
C GLY A 65 3.58 -1.09 -11.39
N ILE A 66 3.08 0.10 -11.72
CA ILE A 66 2.51 1.07 -10.78
C ILE A 66 1.13 1.48 -11.30
N SER A 67 0.07 1.04 -10.62
CA SER A 67 -1.31 1.48 -10.89
C SER A 67 -2.04 2.00 -9.65
N GLY A 68 -1.32 2.19 -8.54
CA GLY A 68 -1.91 2.44 -7.22
C GLY A 68 -2.49 1.15 -6.61
N THR A 69 -2.62 1.12 -5.27
CA THR A 69 -3.10 -0.07 -4.53
C THR A 69 -4.46 -0.57 -5.05
N GLY A 70 -5.41 0.35 -5.29
CA GLY A 70 -6.73 0.02 -5.83
C GLY A 70 -6.67 -0.47 -7.27
N GLY A 71 -5.83 0.12 -8.11
CA GLY A 71 -5.59 -0.34 -9.49
C GLY A 71 -4.97 -1.73 -9.54
N GLY A 72 -3.94 -1.97 -8.71
CA GLY A 72 -3.30 -3.27 -8.55
C GLY A 72 -4.30 -4.37 -8.17
N PHE A 73 -5.15 -4.13 -7.16
CA PHE A 73 -6.18 -5.10 -6.79
C PHE A 73 -7.21 -5.36 -7.89
N LYS A 74 -7.57 -4.36 -8.72
CA LYS A 74 -8.47 -4.56 -9.88
C LYS A 74 -7.82 -5.51 -10.89
N ARG A 75 -6.55 -5.29 -11.24
CA ARG A 75 -5.80 -6.13 -12.19
C ARG A 75 -5.55 -7.53 -11.65
N PHE A 76 -5.21 -7.64 -10.37
CA PHE A 76 -5.03 -8.91 -9.68
C PHE A 76 -6.33 -9.72 -9.63
N ALA A 77 -7.45 -9.09 -9.26
CA ALA A 77 -8.75 -9.76 -9.29
C ALA A 77 -9.17 -10.20 -10.71
N ALA A 78 -8.72 -9.50 -11.75
CA ALA A 78 -8.94 -9.88 -13.15
C ALA A 78 -7.99 -10.99 -13.65
N GLY A 79 -7.05 -11.46 -12.82
CA GLY A 79 -6.06 -12.47 -13.19
C GLY A 79 -4.96 -11.96 -14.13
N GLU A 80 -4.78 -10.63 -14.22
CA GLU A 80 -3.76 -10.03 -15.09
C GLU A 80 -2.37 -10.01 -14.45
N THR A 81 -2.29 -10.18 -13.13
CA THR A 81 -1.05 -10.11 -12.34
C THR A 81 -1.02 -11.23 -11.32
N ASP A 82 0.18 -11.75 -11.03
CA ASP A 82 0.42 -12.81 -10.06
C ASP A 82 0.54 -12.26 -8.63
N VAL A 83 0.95 -10.99 -8.48
CA VAL A 83 1.12 -10.33 -7.18
C VAL A 83 0.56 -8.92 -7.23
N SER A 84 -0.19 -8.54 -6.18
CA SER A 84 -0.63 -7.17 -5.96
C SER A 84 0.13 -6.58 -4.78
N ASN A 85 1.03 -5.62 -5.00
CA ASN A 85 1.67 -4.90 -3.91
C ASN A 85 0.76 -3.73 -3.43
N ALA A 86 0.73 -3.49 -2.12
CA ALA A 86 -0.31 -2.65 -1.54
C ALA A 86 0.21 -1.88 -0.32
N SER A 87 -0.11 -0.58 -0.25
CA SER A 87 0.19 0.29 0.92
C SER A 87 -0.95 0.35 1.95
N ARG A 88 -1.95 -0.51 1.80
CA ARG A 88 -3.03 -0.74 2.77
C ARG A 88 -3.52 -2.18 2.65
N ALA A 89 -4.21 -2.66 3.67
CA ALA A 89 -4.91 -3.94 3.62
C ALA A 89 -5.93 -3.98 2.47
N ILE A 90 -6.19 -5.18 1.96
CA ILE A 90 -7.22 -5.43 0.96
C ILE A 90 -8.61 -5.12 1.55
N LYS A 91 -9.45 -4.40 0.79
CA LYS A 91 -10.81 -4.06 1.23
C LYS A 91 -11.76 -5.24 0.98
N ALA A 92 -12.83 -5.35 1.76
CA ALA A 92 -13.84 -6.42 1.60
C ALA A 92 -14.37 -6.53 0.15
N LYS A 93 -14.65 -5.40 -0.51
CA LYS A 93 -15.09 -5.38 -1.91
C LYS A 93 -14.04 -5.94 -2.91
N GLU A 94 -12.76 -5.84 -2.58
CA GLU A 94 -11.65 -6.33 -3.41
C GLU A 94 -11.45 -7.83 -3.19
N VAL A 95 -11.61 -8.32 -1.94
CA VAL A 95 -11.69 -9.75 -1.64
C VAL A 95 -12.87 -10.40 -2.38
N ASP A 96 -14.04 -9.77 -2.37
CA ASP A 96 -15.21 -10.25 -3.09
C ASP A 96 -14.95 -10.32 -4.60
N ALA A 97 -14.22 -9.36 -5.16
CA ALA A 97 -13.86 -9.34 -6.57
C ALA A 97 -12.89 -10.48 -6.94
N CYS A 98 -11.89 -10.75 -6.10
CA CYS A 98 -10.98 -11.88 -6.28
C CYS A 98 -11.75 -13.21 -6.20
N THR A 99 -12.58 -13.36 -5.17
CA THR A 99 -13.40 -14.57 -4.95
C THR A 99 -14.33 -14.84 -6.14
N LYS A 100 -15.02 -13.81 -6.66
CA LYS A 100 -15.90 -13.94 -7.83
C LYS A 100 -15.15 -14.36 -9.09
N SER A 101 -13.88 -13.99 -9.20
CA SER A 101 -13.02 -14.29 -10.34
C SER A 101 -12.21 -15.58 -10.14
N GLY A 102 -12.41 -16.29 -9.02
CA GLY A 102 -11.70 -17.52 -8.70
C GLY A 102 -10.22 -17.31 -8.34
N VAL A 103 -9.83 -16.09 -8.00
CA VAL A 103 -8.47 -15.75 -7.54
C VAL A 103 -8.39 -16.03 -6.05
N GLU A 104 -7.66 -17.08 -5.69
CA GLU A 104 -7.24 -17.33 -4.31
C GLU A 104 -6.07 -16.43 -3.95
N LEU A 105 -6.08 -15.87 -2.74
CA LEU A 105 -5.08 -14.91 -2.30
C LEU A 105 -4.62 -15.19 -0.87
N ILE A 106 -3.38 -14.82 -0.59
CA ILE A 106 -2.82 -14.71 0.75
C ILE A 106 -2.26 -13.30 0.94
N GLU A 107 -2.42 -12.76 2.15
CA GLU A 107 -1.86 -11.47 2.51
C GLU A 107 -0.53 -11.67 3.24
N ILE A 108 0.52 -10.99 2.77
CA ILE A 108 1.87 -11.07 3.34
C ILE A 108 2.29 -9.66 3.76
N PRO A 109 2.29 -9.35 5.07
CA PRO A 109 2.80 -8.07 5.56
C PRO A 109 4.32 -7.99 5.34
N VAL A 110 4.79 -6.98 4.62
CA VAL A 110 6.22 -6.80 4.28
C VAL A 110 6.88 -5.65 5.06
N ALA A 111 6.12 -4.64 5.48
CA ALA A 111 6.63 -3.47 6.19
C ALA A 111 5.51 -2.73 6.94
N TYR A 112 5.92 -1.84 7.86
CA TYR A 112 5.07 -0.78 8.38
C TYR A 112 5.36 0.51 7.64
N ASP A 113 4.31 1.26 7.32
CA ASP A 113 4.39 2.52 6.59
C ASP A 113 4.08 3.71 7.48
N GLY A 114 4.72 4.84 7.20
CA GLY A 114 4.53 6.11 7.88
C GLY A 114 4.34 7.23 6.86
N LEU A 115 3.16 7.86 6.88
CA LEU A 115 2.87 8.98 5.99
C LEU A 115 3.42 10.29 6.56
N THR A 116 4.00 11.10 5.68
CA THR A 116 4.49 12.44 5.99
C THR A 116 3.82 13.48 5.11
N ILE A 117 3.74 14.71 5.61
CA ILE A 117 3.35 15.88 4.82
C ILE A 117 4.63 16.62 4.47
N VAL A 118 4.82 16.85 3.18
CA VAL A 118 5.97 17.58 2.65
C VAL A 118 5.52 18.92 2.09
N LEU A 119 6.39 19.91 2.23
CA LEU A 119 6.20 21.25 1.69
C LEU A 119 7.42 21.63 0.85
N ASN A 120 7.26 22.61 -0.04
CA ASN A 120 8.40 23.23 -0.69
C ASN A 120 9.33 23.85 0.37
N LYS A 121 10.65 23.70 0.19
CA LYS A 121 11.67 24.22 1.11
C LYS A 121 11.66 25.74 1.25
N ALA A 122 11.12 26.47 0.27
CA ALA A 122 10.95 27.92 0.34
C ALA A 122 9.87 28.36 1.34
N ASN A 123 9.00 27.43 1.79
CA ASN A 123 8.00 27.70 2.82
C ASN A 123 8.61 27.51 4.23
N ASP A 124 9.71 28.21 4.48
CA ASP A 124 10.53 28.15 5.71
C ASP A 124 9.85 28.73 6.96
N TRP A 125 8.75 29.45 6.75
CA TRP A 125 7.87 30.00 7.79
C TRP A 125 6.86 28.96 8.33
N VAL A 126 6.75 27.78 7.71
CA VAL A 126 5.99 26.64 8.25
C VAL A 126 6.91 25.80 9.13
N ASP A 127 6.63 25.79 10.44
CA ASP A 127 7.34 24.96 11.41
C ASP A 127 6.70 23.57 11.58
N HIS A 128 5.37 23.53 11.64
CA HIS A 128 4.56 22.33 11.75
C HIS A 128 3.15 22.57 11.20
N LEU A 129 2.46 21.49 10.86
CA LEU A 129 1.03 21.49 10.54
C LEU A 129 0.30 20.56 11.50
N THR A 130 -0.83 21.04 12.02
CA THR A 130 -1.77 20.22 12.79
C THR A 130 -2.77 19.53 11.88
N VAL A 131 -3.42 18.48 12.37
CA VAL A 131 -4.49 17.79 11.62
C VAL A 131 -5.64 18.75 11.28
N ASP A 132 -5.98 19.69 12.17
CA ASP A 132 -7.05 20.65 11.90
C ASP A 132 -6.66 21.67 10.82
N GLU A 133 -5.38 22.00 10.68
CA GLU A 133 -4.89 22.81 9.56
C GLU A 133 -4.86 22.03 8.26
N LEU A 134 -4.49 20.75 8.30
CA LEU A 134 -4.64 19.87 7.14
C LEU A 134 -6.11 19.79 6.70
N LYS A 135 -7.07 19.76 7.64
CA LYS A 135 -8.49 19.83 7.30
C LYS A 135 -8.85 21.15 6.61
N LYS A 136 -8.31 22.29 7.04
CA LYS A 136 -8.51 23.57 6.34
C LYS A 136 -7.98 23.56 4.91
N ILE A 137 -6.85 22.88 4.69
CA ILE A 137 -6.20 22.79 3.38
C ILE A 137 -6.92 21.81 2.45
N TYR A 138 -7.27 20.62 2.95
CA TYR A 138 -7.65 19.48 2.11
C TYR A 138 -9.16 19.22 2.04
N LEU A 139 -9.98 19.62 3.02
CA LEU A 139 -11.42 19.35 2.94
C LEU A 139 -12.08 20.27 1.91
N ALA A 140 -13.03 19.72 1.16
CA ALA A 140 -13.81 20.49 0.20
C ALA A 140 -14.68 21.57 0.89
N SER A 141 -15.07 21.35 2.14
CA SER A 141 -15.89 22.27 2.95
C SER A 141 -15.14 23.52 3.43
N SER A 142 -13.81 23.50 3.45
CA SER A 142 -12.94 24.61 3.84
C SER A 142 -12.14 25.12 2.63
N SER A 143 -11.32 24.25 2.03
CA SER A 143 -10.57 24.46 0.78
C SER A 143 -9.76 25.76 0.74
N ALA A 144 -8.99 26.03 1.81
CA ALA A 144 -8.09 27.18 1.94
C ALA A 144 -7.34 27.45 0.63
N LYS A 145 -7.35 28.71 0.17
CA LYS A 145 -6.74 29.11 -1.11
C LYS A 145 -5.36 29.69 -0.89
N THR A 146 -5.13 30.30 0.27
CA THR A 146 -3.88 30.94 0.64
C THR A 146 -3.37 30.43 1.97
N TRP A 147 -2.08 30.53 2.22
CA TRP A 147 -1.50 30.11 3.50
C TRP A 147 -2.00 30.96 4.68
N SER A 148 -2.33 32.23 4.46
CA SER A 148 -3.01 33.07 5.46
C SER A 148 -4.41 32.58 5.86
N ASP A 149 -5.12 31.84 5.00
CA ASP A 149 -6.41 31.22 5.34
C ASP A 149 -6.25 30.08 6.37
N VAL A 150 -5.05 29.49 6.44
CA VAL A 150 -4.77 28.32 7.28
C VAL A 150 -4.44 28.75 8.71
N ARG A 151 -3.49 29.67 8.86
CA ARG A 151 -3.01 30.17 10.15
C ARG A 151 -2.73 31.67 10.07
N ALA A 152 -3.21 32.42 11.05
CA ALA A 152 -2.95 33.86 11.12
C ALA A 152 -1.44 34.15 11.22
N GLY A 153 -0.97 35.16 10.49
CA GLY A 153 0.45 35.53 10.42
C GLY A 153 1.25 34.83 9.32
N TRP A 154 0.67 33.84 8.64
CA TRP A 154 1.25 33.23 7.44
C TRP A 154 1.05 34.10 6.19
N PRO A 155 1.91 33.97 5.17
CA PRO A 155 1.86 34.84 4.00
C PRO A 155 0.61 34.62 3.16
N ASP A 156 0.18 35.68 2.48
CA ASP A 156 -0.86 35.64 1.46
C ASP A 156 -0.30 35.07 0.14
N LYS A 157 0.09 33.80 0.19
CA LYS A 157 0.60 33.01 -0.94
C LYS A 157 -0.38 31.89 -1.27
N THR A 158 -0.67 31.68 -2.54
CA THR A 158 -1.58 30.63 -3.00
C THR A 158 -1.05 29.25 -2.62
N ILE A 159 -1.94 28.40 -2.09
CA ILE A 159 -1.63 26.99 -1.83
C ILE A 159 -1.88 26.19 -3.10
N LYS A 160 -0.86 25.48 -3.54
CA LYS A 160 -0.99 24.45 -4.56
C LYS A 160 -0.82 23.08 -3.93
N VAL A 161 -1.84 22.25 -4.10
CA VAL A 161 -1.91 20.95 -3.43
C VAL A 161 -1.57 19.86 -4.42
N TYR A 162 -0.55 19.08 -4.08
CA TYR A 162 -0.17 17.84 -4.74
C TYR A 162 -0.62 16.66 -3.88
N SER A 163 -1.17 15.62 -4.49
CA SER A 163 -1.71 14.49 -3.74
C SER A 163 -1.56 13.18 -4.53
N PRO A 164 -1.35 12.04 -3.87
CA PRO A 164 -1.51 10.75 -4.53
C PRO A 164 -2.88 10.62 -5.19
N GLY A 165 -2.91 9.90 -6.31
CA GLY A 165 -4.14 9.65 -7.04
C GLY A 165 -5.14 8.81 -6.25
N THR A 166 -6.39 8.74 -6.74
CA THR A 166 -7.48 8.12 -5.99
C THR A 166 -7.40 6.60 -5.89
N ASP A 167 -6.58 5.95 -6.73
CA ASP A 167 -6.30 4.52 -6.60
C ASP A 167 -5.15 4.25 -5.60
N SER A 168 -4.52 5.28 -5.04
CA SER A 168 -3.46 5.16 -4.04
C SER A 168 -3.99 4.73 -2.66
N GLY A 169 -3.29 3.76 -2.03
CA GLY A 169 -3.53 3.39 -0.63
C GLY A 169 -3.15 4.50 0.36
N THR A 170 -2.17 5.33 -0.03
CA THR A 170 -1.73 6.50 0.74
C THR A 170 -2.81 7.56 0.77
N PHE A 171 -3.47 7.81 -0.38
CA PHE A 171 -4.65 8.67 -0.45
C PHE A 171 -5.80 8.13 0.41
N ASP A 172 -6.09 6.83 0.30
CA ASP A 172 -7.13 6.17 1.09
C ASP A 172 -6.93 6.40 2.60
N TYR A 173 -5.72 6.15 3.11
CA TYR A 173 -5.39 6.31 4.53
C TYR A 173 -5.42 7.79 4.96
N PHE A 174 -4.82 8.69 4.19
CA PHE A 174 -4.85 10.13 4.48
C PHE A 174 -6.29 10.65 4.57
N LYS A 175 -7.15 10.25 3.63
CA LYS A 175 -8.56 10.63 3.63
C LYS A 175 -9.27 10.13 4.88
N GLU A 176 -9.03 8.89 5.30
CA GLU A 176 -9.62 8.35 6.52
C GLU A 176 -9.25 9.19 7.75
N VAL A 177 -7.98 9.56 7.87
CA VAL A 177 -7.47 10.34 9.02
C VAL A 177 -7.94 11.80 9.00
N VAL A 178 -7.93 12.44 7.83
CA VAL A 178 -8.19 13.90 7.73
C VAL A 178 -9.66 14.22 7.49
N ALA A 179 -10.32 13.52 6.57
CA ALA A 179 -11.73 13.77 6.21
C ALA A 179 -12.72 12.87 6.96
N GLY A 180 -12.27 11.75 7.52
CA GLY A 180 -13.16 10.77 8.13
C GLY A 180 -14.18 10.24 7.12
N LYS A 181 -15.41 10.01 7.59
CA LYS A 181 -16.47 9.35 6.79
C LYS A 181 -17.36 10.31 6.00
N THR A 182 -17.45 11.58 6.42
CA THR A 182 -18.50 12.49 5.96
C THR A 182 -18.02 13.61 5.06
N ASP A 183 -16.76 14.03 5.19
CA ASP A 183 -16.18 15.04 4.31
C ASP A 183 -15.52 14.43 3.07
N SER A 184 -15.47 15.23 2.01
CA SER A 184 -14.68 14.94 0.83
C SER A 184 -13.39 15.75 0.82
N ILE A 185 -12.36 15.18 0.19
CA ILE A 185 -11.16 15.93 -0.15
C ILE A 185 -11.49 16.83 -1.35
N ARG A 186 -10.94 18.05 -1.36
CA ARG A 186 -11.06 19.01 -2.46
C ARG A 186 -10.62 18.40 -3.79
N SER A 187 -11.22 18.85 -4.90
CA SER A 187 -10.96 18.31 -6.24
C SER A 187 -9.93 19.11 -7.04
N ASP A 188 -9.59 20.32 -6.61
CA ASP A 188 -8.61 21.21 -7.25
C ASP A 188 -7.18 20.93 -6.78
N MET A 189 -6.76 19.67 -6.88
CA MET A 189 -5.41 19.20 -6.55
C MET A 189 -4.74 18.64 -7.80
N GLN A 190 -3.41 18.73 -7.86
CA GLN A 190 -2.61 17.98 -8.82
C GLN A 190 -2.42 16.56 -8.30
N VAL A 191 -2.96 15.58 -9.02
CA VAL A 191 -2.95 14.17 -8.62
C VAL A 191 -2.10 13.31 -9.55
N SER A 192 -1.42 12.31 -8.99
CA SER A 192 -0.63 11.33 -9.73
C SER A 192 -0.58 10.01 -8.97
N GLU A 193 -0.56 8.89 -9.68
CA GLU A 193 -0.27 7.57 -9.10
C GLU A 193 1.25 7.30 -9.00
N ASP A 194 2.08 8.19 -9.56
CA ASP A 194 3.55 8.15 -9.42
C ASP A 194 4.01 9.22 -8.41
N ASP A 195 4.51 8.78 -7.26
CA ASP A 195 4.99 9.64 -6.18
C ASP A 195 6.16 10.54 -6.62
N ASN A 196 6.99 10.12 -7.59
CA ASN A 196 8.10 10.95 -8.07
C ASN A 196 7.60 12.19 -8.82
N VAL A 197 6.47 12.09 -9.51
CA VAL A 197 5.83 13.25 -10.15
C VAL A 197 5.41 14.25 -9.08
N LEU A 198 4.84 13.79 -7.97
CA LEU A 198 4.40 14.63 -6.87
C LEU A 198 5.56 15.30 -6.15
N VAL A 199 6.63 14.55 -5.84
CA VAL A 199 7.84 15.09 -5.20
C VAL A 199 8.47 16.20 -6.06
N ARG A 200 8.56 15.99 -7.38
CA ARG A 200 9.07 17.02 -8.30
C ARG A 200 8.14 18.23 -8.37
N GLY A 201 6.83 18.00 -8.36
CA GLY A 201 5.82 19.06 -8.31
C GLY A 201 5.97 19.94 -7.07
N VAL A 202 6.03 19.35 -5.88
CA VAL A 202 6.22 20.07 -4.62
C VAL A 202 7.56 20.79 -4.58
N ALA A 203 8.64 20.18 -5.08
CA ALA A 203 9.96 20.80 -5.08
C ALA A 203 10.08 21.99 -6.04
N GLY A 204 9.30 22.00 -7.13
CA GLY A 204 9.33 23.03 -8.18
C GLY A 204 8.34 24.18 -7.99
N ASP A 205 7.45 24.09 -7.00
CA ASP A 205 6.33 25.04 -6.83
C ASP A 205 6.29 25.58 -5.40
N GLU A 206 6.49 26.90 -5.23
CA GLU A 206 6.60 27.59 -3.92
C GLU A 206 5.26 28.02 -3.34
#